data_AF-A0A660QB99-F1
#
_entry.id   AF-A0A660QB99-F1
#
_cell.length_a   1.000
_cell.length_b   1.000
_cell.length_c   1.000
_cell.angle_alpha   90.00
_cell.angle_beta   90.00
_cell.angle_gamma   90.00
#
_symmetry.space_group_name_H-M   'P 1'
#
loop_
_entity.id
_entity.type
_entity.pdbx_description
1 polymer ?
#
loop_
_entity_poly.entity_id
_entity_poly.type
_entity_poly.pdbx_seq_one_letter_code
_entity_poly.pdbx_strand_id
1 'polypeptide(L)'
;MVNLVIFMFSPYLDYWFKEITPLLEESFGKIDYISKELDFGRYTTYYDRELGPGSKGKLIGFERLIHPSLIADVKLKTNQLEMAFAVEGKRKFNLDPGYIHHMNFVLASTKSWTNRIYVGKGVYAEITLMYLNGSFRHWEFTYPNYANDEYKRELEHIRNLYLEKRRLSLEGVNISENRNKGIGLSKERSGLRRFKGDSGAEIT
;
A
#
# COMPACT_ATOMS: atom_id res chain seq x y z
N MET A 1 6.66 10.47 -5.94
CA MET A 1 6.17 10.04 -4.61
C MET A 1 4.72 9.55 -4.72
N VAL A 2 4.36 8.52 -3.96
CA VAL A 2 3.04 7.86 -3.91
C VAL A 2 2.56 7.73 -2.46
N ASN A 3 1.25 7.61 -2.24
CA ASN A 3 0.71 7.40 -0.90
C ASN A 3 0.70 5.92 -0.56
N LEU A 4 1.38 5.52 0.52
CA LEU A 4 1.33 4.14 0.99
C LEU A 4 -0.10 3.83 1.47
N VAL A 5 -0.59 2.66 1.10
CA VAL A 5 -1.86 2.10 1.59
C VAL A 5 -1.61 0.69 2.05
N ILE A 6 -2.11 0.31 3.22
CA ILE A 6 -2.10 -1.08 3.68
C ILE A 6 -3.52 -1.52 3.93
N PHE A 7 -3.93 -2.60 3.29
CA PHE A 7 -5.16 -3.30 3.67
C PHE A 7 -4.81 -4.33 4.73
N MET A 8 -5.30 -4.12 5.95
CA MET A 8 -5.20 -5.08 7.04
C MET A 8 -6.49 -5.87 7.15
N PHE A 9 -6.42 -7.18 7.34
CA PHE A 9 -7.59 -7.98 7.70
C PHE A 9 -7.29 -9.11 8.69
N SER A 10 -8.30 -9.45 9.49
CA SER A 10 -8.28 -10.53 10.49
C SER A 10 -9.72 -10.85 10.94
N PRO A 11 -10.01 -12.07 11.41
CA PRO A 11 -11.24 -12.36 12.15
C PRO A 11 -11.35 -11.60 13.48
N TYR A 12 -10.22 -11.23 14.06
CA TYR A 12 -10.13 -10.45 15.31
C TYR A 12 -9.57 -9.05 15.04
N LEU A 13 -10.18 -8.36 14.07
CA LEU A 13 -9.67 -7.12 13.49
C LEU A 13 -9.35 -6.06 14.53
N ASP A 14 -10.27 -5.72 15.43
CA ASP A 14 -10.06 -4.62 16.39
C ASP A 14 -8.91 -4.86 17.35
N TYR A 15 -8.78 -6.09 17.85
CA TYR A 15 -7.66 -6.49 18.71
C TYR A 15 -6.34 -6.33 17.97
N TRP A 16 -6.19 -6.98 16.81
CA TRP A 16 -4.92 -6.95 16.08
C TRP A 16 -4.60 -5.56 15.55
N PHE A 17 -5.60 -4.82 15.08
CA PHE A 17 -5.41 -3.45 14.58
C PHE A 17 -4.83 -2.56 15.68
N LYS A 18 -5.37 -2.65 16.90
CA LYS A 18 -4.83 -1.93 18.06
C LYS A 18 -3.38 -2.34 18.35
N GLU A 19 -3.09 -3.63 18.40
CA GLU A 19 -1.75 -4.15 18.73
C GLU A 19 -0.69 -3.74 17.72
N ILE A 20 -0.99 -3.75 16.42
CA ILE A 20 0.02 -3.49 15.38
C ILE A 20 0.12 -2.02 14.97
N THR A 21 -0.86 -1.18 15.30
CA THR A 21 -0.87 0.23 14.91
C THR A 21 0.44 0.95 15.29
N PRO A 22 0.97 0.83 16.52
CA PRO A 22 2.24 1.46 16.87
C PRO A 22 3.42 0.99 16.00
N LEU A 23 3.46 -0.30 15.63
CA LEU A 23 4.51 -0.89 14.80
C LEU A 23 4.40 -0.43 13.34
N LEU A 24 3.17 -0.26 12.84
CA LEU A 24 2.92 0.32 11.52
C LEU A 24 3.37 1.77 11.49
N GLU A 25 3.05 2.57 12.51
CA GLU A 25 3.45 3.97 12.58
C GLU A 25 4.97 4.14 12.71
N GLU A 26 5.62 3.31 13.52
CA GLU A 26 7.08 3.27 13.63
C GLU A 26 7.76 2.95 12.29
N SER A 27 7.24 1.95 11.57
CA SER A 27 7.83 1.49 10.31
C SER A 27 7.57 2.46 9.15
N PHE A 28 6.33 2.97 9.06
CA PHE A 28 5.82 3.59 7.85
C PHE A 28 5.51 5.08 7.98
N GLY A 29 5.55 5.61 9.19
CA GLY A 29 5.17 6.99 9.53
C GLY A 29 3.74 7.05 10.07
N LYS A 30 3.33 8.23 10.52
CA LYS A 30 2.01 8.45 11.12
C LYS A 30 0.87 8.02 10.19
N ILE A 31 -0.12 7.34 10.74
CA ILE A 31 -1.36 7.01 10.05
C ILE A 31 -2.24 8.27 10.02
N ASP A 32 -2.76 8.59 8.84
CA ASP A 32 -3.62 9.77 8.65
C ASP A 32 -4.99 9.45 8.05
N TYR A 33 -5.23 8.17 7.76
CA TYR A 33 -6.53 7.68 7.37
C TYR A 33 -6.72 6.22 7.77
N ILE A 34 -7.89 5.92 8.30
CA ILE A 34 -8.36 4.57 8.60
C ILE A 34 -9.79 4.49 8.06
N SER A 35 -10.06 3.54 7.16
CA SER A 35 -11.42 3.33 6.65
C SER A 35 -12.35 2.80 7.73
N LYS A 36 -13.66 2.81 7.44
CA LYS A 36 -14.59 1.92 8.14
C LYS A 36 -14.20 0.44 7.97
N GLU A 37 -14.79 -0.42 8.79
CA GLU A 37 -14.66 -1.87 8.59
C GLU A 37 -15.22 -2.31 7.23
N LEU A 38 -14.49 -3.18 6.56
CA LEU A 38 -14.86 -3.76 5.27
C LEU A 38 -14.99 -5.28 5.44
N ASP A 39 -16.11 -5.84 4.97
CA ASP A 39 -16.38 -7.27 5.03
C ASP A 39 -15.52 -8.01 3.98
N PHE A 40 -14.38 -8.55 4.40
CA PHE A 40 -13.45 -9.23 3.51
C PHE A 40 -13.83 -10.69 3.27
N GLY A 41 -14.29 -11.39 4.31
CA GLY A 41 -14.67 -12.80 4.27
C GLY A 41 -15.76 -13.11 3.25
N ARG A 42 -16.65 -12.14 2.98
CA ARG A 42 -17.63 -12.20 1.88
C ARG A 42 -17.02 -12.52 0.50
N TYR A 43 -15.78 -12.09 0.23
CA TYR A 43 -15.17 -12.16 -1.10
C TYR A 43 -14.28 -13.37 -1.31
N THR A 44 -13.83 -14.01 -0.22
CA THR A 44 -12.95 -15.17 -0.30
C THR A 44 -12.91 -15.93 1.02
N THR A 45 -12.88 -17.26 0.93
CA THR A 45 -12.64 -18.18 2.04
C THR A 45 -11.20 -18.70 2.06
N TYR A 46 -10.34 -18.18 1.16
CA TYR A 46 -8.96 -18.65 0.98
C TYR A 46 -8.13 -18.59 2.28
N TYR A 47 -8.39 -17.59 3.13
CA TYR A 47 -7.64 -17.36 4.37
C TYR A 47 -8.23 -18.07 5.59
N ASP A 48 -9.42 -18.67 5.48
CA ASP A 48 -10.17 -19.19 6.64
C ASP A 48 -9.43 -20.31 7.36
N ARG A 49 -8.69 -21.15 6.62
CA ARG A 49 -7.89 -22.24 7.20
C ARG A 49 -6.71 -21.75 8.03
N GLU A 50 -6.17 -20.57 7.70
CA GLU A 50 -4.99 -20.02 8.35
C GLU A 50 -5.39 -19.03 9.46
N LEU A 51 -6.22 -18.03 9.13
CA LEU A 51 -6.58 -16.94 10.03
C LEU A 51 -7.82 -17.24 10.86
N GLY A 52 -8.72 -18.09 10.35
CA GLY A 52 -10.10 -18.26 10.82
C GLY A 52 -11.11 -17.57 9.88
N PRO A 53 -12.39 -17.99 9.93
CA PRO A 53 -13.44 -17.46 9.06
C PRO A 53 -13.88 -16.05 9.48
N GLY A 54 -14.61 -15.37 8.59
CA GLY A 54 -15.27 -14.09 8.92
C GLY A 54 -14.30 -12.91 9.05
N SER A 55 -13.19 -12.95 8.31
CA SER A 55 -12.22 -11.86 8.30
C SER A 55 -12.86 -10.54 7.89
N LYS A 56 -12.64 -9.49 8.67
CA LYS A 56 -12.92 -8.10 8.31
C LYS A 56 -11.61 -7.36 8.09
N GLY A 57 -11.65 -6.23 7.38
CA GLY A 57 -10.45 -5.42 7.17
C GLY A 57 -10.66 -3.92 7.22
N LYS A 58 -9.54 -3.19 7.25
CA LYS A 58 -9.46 -1.73 7.15
C LYS A 58 -8.37 -1.35 6.15
N LEU A 59 -8.65 -0.33 5.34
CA LEU A 59 -7.65 0.36 4.55
C LEU A 59 -7.01 1.46 5.41
N ILE A 60 -5.68 1.48 5.40
CA ILE A 60 -4.86 2.36 6.23
C ILE A 60 -4.03 3.23 5.29
N GLY A 61 -4.16 4.55 5.42
CA GLY A 61 -3.36 5.55 4.73
C GLY A 61 -2.33 6.18 5.66
N PHE A 62 -1.17 6.54 5.10
CA PHE A 62 -0.06 7.12 5.85
C PHE A 62 0.24 8.55 5.40
N GLU A 63 0.58 9.43 6.35
CA GLU A 63 0.91 10.83 6.08
C GLU A 63 2.12 10.95 5.14
N ARG A 64 3.15 10.14 5.41
CA ARG A 64 4.40 10.15 4.65
C ARG A 64 4.22 9.54 3.26
N LEU A 65 4.42 10.34 2.22
CA LEU A 65 4.56 9.82 0.87
C LEU A 65 5.87 9.03 0.73
N ILE A 66 5.84 7.93 -0.02
CA ILE A 66 7.01 7.08 -0.29
C ILE A 66 7.43 7.15 -1.76
N HIS A 67 8.68 6.77 -2.03
CA HIS A 67 9.09 6.47 -3.41
C HIS A 67 8.53 5.10 -3.80
N PRO A 68 7.92 4.91 -4.99
CA PRO A 68 7.30 3.64 -5.38
C PRO A 68 8.29 2.46 -5.40
N SER A 69 9.60 2.71 -5.59
CA SER A 69 10.62 1.66 -5.50
C SER A 69 10.75 0.99 -4.13
N LEU A 70 10.17 1.59 -3.07
CA LEU A 70 10.19 1.03 -1.72
C LEU A 70 9.09 -0.02 -1.51
N ILE A 71 8.19 -0.24 -2.48
CA ILE A 71 7.04 -1.14 -2.27
C ILE A 71 7.47 -2.59 -1.99
N ALA A 72 8.58 -3.05 -2.59
CA ALA A 72 9.16 -4.36 -2.28
C ALA A 72 9.64 -4.44 -0.82
N ASP A 73 10.30 -3.39 -0.33
CA ASP A 73 10.76 -3.30 1.07
C ASP A 73 9.59 -3.27 2.05
N VAL A 74 8.55 -2.51 1.73
CA VAL A 74 7.31 -2.46 2.51
C VAL A 74 6.69 -3.86 2.59
N LYS A 75 6.58 -4.59 1.47
CA LYS A 75 6.00 -5.95 1.48
C LYS A 75 6.82 -6.92 2.32
N LEU A 76 8.15 -6.86 2.25
CA LEU A 76 8.99 -7.69 3.12
C LEU A 76 8.80 -7.33 4.60
N LYS A 77 8.72 -6.04 4.94
CA LYS A 77 8.48 -5.58 6.31
C LYS A 77 7.10 -6.00 6.83
N THR A 78 6.06 -5.90 6.02
CA THR A 78 4.71 -6.35 6.42
C THR A 78 4.67 -7.87 6.62
N ASN A 79 5.30 -8.65 5.73
CA ASN A 79 5.39 -10.11 5.90
C ASN A 79 6.15 -10.49 7.19
N GLN A 80 7.22 -9.76 7.51
CA GLN A 80 7.94 -9.96 8.77
C GLN A 80 7.06 -9.69 9.99
N LEU A 81 6.27 -8.61 9.97
CA LEU A 81 5.32 -8.30 11.05
C LEU A 81 4.27 -9.41 11.18
N GLU A 82 3.66 -9.85 10.08
CA GLU A 82 2.69 -10.96 10.12
C GLU A 82 3.27 -12.23 10.77
N MET A 83 4.51 -12.58 10.41
CA MET A 83 5.17 -13.77 10.93
C MET A 83 5.64 -13.62 12.38
N ALA A 84 6.00 -12.41 12.82
CA ALA A 84 6.41 -12.15 14.21
C ALA A 84 5.28 -12.43 15.22
N PHE A 85 4.02 -12.33 14.79
CA PHE A 85 2.83 -12.63 15.60
C PHE A 85 2.19 -13.99 15.26
N ALA A 86 2.80 -14.76 14.35
CA ALA A 86 2.28 -16.06 14.00
C ALA A 86 2.39 -17.03 15.18
N VAL A 87 1.37 -17.86 15.37
CA VAL A 87 1.38 -18.93 16.38
C VAL A 87 1.32 -20.26 15.63
N GLU A 88 2.26 -21.16 15.93
CA GLU A 88 2.41 -22.44 15.22
C GLU A 88 2.53 -22.25 13.69
N GLY A 89 3.21 -21.18 13.27
CA GLY A 89 3.40 -20.86 11.85
C GLY A 89 2.16 -20.30 11.14
N LYS A 90 1.04 -20.11 11.84
CA LYS A 90 -0.18 -19.51 11.28
C LYS A 90 -0.27 -18.03 11.64
N ARG A 91 -0.40 -17.18 10.63
CA ARG A 91 -0.58 -15.74 10.83
C ARG A 91 -1.88 -15.45 11.56
N LYS A 92 -1.96 -14.30 12.20
CA LYS A 92 -3.17 -13.85 12.95
C LYS A 92 -3.89 -12.68 12.28
N PHE A 93 -3.20 -12.03 11.36
CA PHE A 93 -3.70 -10.99 10.50
C PHE A 93 -2.89 -11.01 9.20
N ASN A 94 -3.40 -10.36 8.17
CA ASN A 94 -2.70 -10.15 6.91
C ASN A 94 -2.58 -8.64 6.67
N LEU A 95 -1.46 -8.24 6.06
CA LEU A 95 -1.12 -6.89 5.66
C LEU A 95 -0.75 -6.92 4.17
N ASP A 96 -1.65 -6.37 3.36
CA ASP A 96 -1.44 -6.20 1.92
C ASP A 96 -1.06 -4.75 1.63
N PRO A 97 0.24 -4.44 1.50
CA PRO A 97 0.68 -3.13 1.11
C PRO A 97 0.49 -2.90 -0.38
N GLY A 98 0.11 -1.66 -0.67
CA GLY A 98 0.00 -1.09 -1.99
C GLY A 98 0.29 0.40 -1.94
N TYR A 99 0.02 1.10 -3.04
CA TYR A 99 0.06 2.54 -3.03
C TYR A 99 -0.99 3.15 -3.94
N ILE A 100 -1.32 4.40 -3.64
CA ILE A 100 -2.10 5.28 -4.51
C ILE A 100 -1.17 6.24 -5.22
N HIS A 101 -1.35 6.29 -6.53
CA HIS A 101 -0.84 7.30 -7.44
C HIS A 101 -2.04 7.97 -8.14
N HIS A 102 -1.87 9.13 -8.79
CA HIS A 102 -3.03 9.89 -9.31
C HIS A 102 -3.91 9.09 -10.27
N MET A 103 -3.32 8.14 -11.01
CA MET A 103 -4.05 7.35 -12.01
C MET A 103 -4.28 5.89 -11.60
N ASN A 104 -3.75 5.42 -10.47
CA ASN A 104 -3.89 4.01 -10.12
C ASN A 104 -3.75 3.70 -8.64
N PHE A 105 -4.34 2.56 -8.27
CA PHE A 105 -4.05 1.82 -7.05
C PHE A 105 -3.26 0.56 -7.44
N VAL A 106 -2.13 0.34 -6.77
CA VAL A 106 -1.22 -0.77 -7.04
C VAL A 106 -1.05 -1.59 -5.77
N LEU A 107 -1.10 -2.92 -5.86
CA LEU A 107 -0.81 -3.84 -4.75
C LEU A 107 0.48 -4.59 -4.98
N ALA A 108 1.18 -4.91 -3.90
CA ALA A 108 2.36 -5.78 -3.91
C ALA A 108 2.05 -7.17 -3.35
N SER A 109 2.66 -8.17 -3.99
CA SER A 109 2.51 -9.58 -3.63
C SER A 109 3.83 -10.34 -3.80
N THR A 110 4.05 -11.36 -2.99
CA THR A 110 5.14 -12.34 -3.21
C THR A 110 4.75 -13.43 -4.21
N LYS A 111 3.47 -13.51 -4.60
CA LYS A 111 2.99 -14.47 -5.59
C LYS A 111 3.12 -13.86 -6.99
N SER A 112 3.88 -14.50 -7.86
CA SER A 112 3.87 -14.16 -9.28
C SER A 112 2.53 -14.54 -9.90
N TRP A 113 2.00 -13.70 -10.80
CA TRP A 113 0.83 -13.98 -11.62
C TRP A 113 0.98 -13.30 -12.97
N THR A 114 0.15 -13.67 -13.96
CA THR A 114 0.32 -13.26 -15.36
C THR A 114 0.27 -11.74 -15.58
N ASN A 115 -0.49 -11.02 -14.76
CA ASN A 115 -0.64 -9.57 -14.81
C ASN A 115 0.30 -8.81 -13.83
N ARG A 116 1.23 -9.50 -13.16
CA ARG A 116 2.12 -8.92 -12.14
C ARG A 116 3.52 -8.72 -12.68
N ILE A 117 4.06 -7.53 -12.43
CA ILE A 117 5.41 -7.15 -12.86
C ILE A 117 6.36 -7.30 -11.66
N TYR A 118 7.54 -7.86 -11.90
CA TYR A 118 8.56 -7.99 -10.87
C TYR A 118 9.10 -6.61 -10.47
N VAL A 119 9.13 -6.32 -9.17
CA VAL A 119 9.59 -5.04 -8.61
C VAL A 119 10.80 -5.18 -7.68
N GLY A 120 11.40 -6.37 -7.62
CA GLY A 120 12.60 -6.66 -6.83
C GLY A 120 12.32 -7.54 -5.61
N LYS A 121 13.38 -8.21 -5.10
CA LYS A 121 13.38 -8.96 -3.83
C LYS A 121 12.31 -10.05 -3.71
N GLY A 122 11.95 -10.68 -4.84
CA GLY A 122 10.89 -11.70 -4.88
C GLY A 122 9.47 -11.12 -4.77
N VAL A 123 9.34 -9.79 -4.87
CA VAL A 123 8.05 -9.09 -4.84
C VAL A 123 7.65 -8.67 -6.25
N TYR A 124 6.36 -8.79 -6.51
CA TYR A 124 5.71 -8.36 -7.72
C TYR A 124 4.63 -7.32 -7.38
N ALA A 125 4.26 -6.52 -8.37
CA ALA A 125 3.18 -5.54 -8.23
C ALA A 125 2.20 -5.62 -9.40
N GLU A 126 0.94 -5.29 -9.14
CA GLU A 126 -0.10 -5.16 -10.17
C GLU A 126 -0.87 -3.86 -9.99
N ILE A 127 -1.26 -3.25 -11.11
CA ILE A 127 -2.29 -2.21 -11.11
C ILE A 127 -3.61 -2.89 -10.80
N THR A 128 -4.10 -2.69 -9.59
CA THR A 128 -5.35 -3.29 -9.10
C THR A 128 -6.56 -2.49 -9.57
N LEU A 129 -6.45 -1.15 -9.62
CA LEU A 129 -7.48 -0.25 -10.14
C LEU A 129 -6.83 0.90 -10.93
N MET A 130 -7.50 1.36 -11.99
CA MET A 130 -7.12 2.57 -12.73
C MET A 130 -8.15 3.68 -12.50
N TYR A 131 -7.70 4.91 -12.29
CA TYR A 131 -8.60 6.06 -12.12
C TYR A 131 -8.86 6.70 -13.48
N LEU A 132 -10.05 6.46 -14.03
CA LEU A 132 -10.44 6.87 -15.38
C LEU A 132 -11.82 7.53 -15.33
N ASN A 133 -11.97 8.67 -16.02
CA ASN A 133 -13.23 9.41 -16.11
C ASN A 133 -13.86 9.70 -14.73
N GLY A 134 -13.03 10.11 -13.76
CA GLY A 134 -13.48 10.54 -12.43
C GLY A 134 -13.75 9.43 -11.43
N SER A 135 -13.43 8.16 -11.72
CA SER A 135 -13.60 7.06 -10.75
C SER A 135 -12.61 5.92 -10.92
N PHE A 136 -12.44 5.10 -9.87
CA PHE A 136 -11.68 3.86 -10.00
C PHE A 136 -12.43 2.81 -10.83
N ARG A 137 -11.73 2.29 -11.84
CA ARG A 137 -12.15 1.19 -12.71
C ARG A 137 -11.33 -0.06 -12.40
N HIS A 138 -12.01 -1.19 -12.34
CA HIS A 138 -11.43 -2.51 -12.13
C HIS A 138 -11.29 -3.24 -13.47
N TRP A 139 -10.45 -4.27 -13.50
CA TRP A 139 -10.24 -5.13 -14.65
C TRP A 139 -10.53 -6.59 -14.31
N GLU A 140 -10.45 -7.47 -15.30
CA GLU A 140 -10.79 -8.89 -15.19
C GLU A 140 -10.04 -9.60 -14.05
N PHE A 141 -8.81 -9.18 -13.77
CA PHE A 141 -7.95 -9.77 -12.72
C PHE A 141 -7.98 -9.01 -11.39
N THR A 142 -8.77 -7.93 -11.27
CA THR A 142 -8.90 -7.22 -10.00
C THR A 142 -9.56 -8.12 -8.97
N TYR A 143 -9.00 -8.18 -7.76
CA TYR A 143 -9.61 -8.98 -6.69
C TYR A 143 -11.06 -8.55 -6.43
N PRO A 144 -11.98 -9.51 -6.16
CA PRO A 144 -13.40 -9.22 -6.03
C PRO A 144 -13.75 -8.14 -5.00
N ASN A 145 -13.00 -8.07 -3.89
CA ASN A 145 -13.19 -7.03 -2.88
C ASN A 145 -12.91 -5.62 -3.43
N TYR A 146 -11.84 -5.43 -4.20
CA TYR A 146 -11.52 -4.13 -4.80
C TYR A 146 -12.40 -3.78 -6.00
N ALA A 147 -13.04 -4.76 -6.63
CA ALA A 147 -14.08 -4.50 -7.63
C ALA A 147 -15.37 -3.93 -7.01
N ASN A 148 -15.56 -4.07 -5.69
CA ASN A 148 -16.70 -3.53 -4.97
C ASN A 148 -16.59 -2.01 -4.75
N ASP A 149 -17.71 -1.30 -4.85
CA ASP A 149 -17.73 0.16 -4.73
C ASP A 149 -17.45 0.68 -3.33
N GLU A 150 -17.67 -0.12 -2.28
CA GLU A 150 -17.29 0.25 -0.92
C GLU A 150 -15.78 0.43 -0.80
N TYR A 151 -15.00 -0.53 -1.30
CA TYR A 151 -13.54 -0.45 -1.31
C TYR A 151 -13.06 0.71 -2.20
N LYS A 152 -13.66 0.91 -3.37
CA LYS A 152 -13.31 2.03 -4.26
C LYS A 152 -13.55 3.37 -3.59
N ARG A 153 -14.66 3.55 -2.87
CA ARG A 153 -14.95 4.80 -2.15
C ARG A 153 -13.89 5.08 -1.09
N GLU A 154 -13.51 4.11 -0.27
CA GLU A 154 -12.45 4.32 0.73
C GLU A 154 -11.10 4.66 0.04
N LEU A 155 -10.76 3.99 -1.06
CA LEU A 155 -9.55 4.31 -1.84
C LEU A 155 -9.62 5.70 -2.49
N GLU A 156 -10.79 6.17 -2.91
CA GLU A 156 -10.99 7.53 -3.43
C GLU A 156 -10.74 8.58 -2.36
N HIS A 157 -11.17 8.36 -1.11
CA HIS A 157 -10.83 9.23 0.02
C HIS A 157 -9.31 9.31 0.22
N ILE A 158 -8.64 8.16 0.24
CA ILE A 158 -7.17 8.11 0.35
C ILE A 158 -6.51 8.84 -0.83
N ARG A 159 -7.04 8.70 -2.04
CA ARG A 159 -6.54 9.41 -3.24
C ARG A 159 -6.69 10.92 -3.11
N ASN A 160 -7.80 11.42 -2.57
CA ASN A 160 -8.00 12.86 -2.38
C ASN A 160 -7.01 13.41 -1.35
N LEU A 161 -6.79 12.71 -0.24
CA LEU A 161 -5.74 13.06 0.74
C LEU A 161 -4.35 13.06 0.09
N TYR A 162 -4.05 12.07 -0.75
CA TYR A 162 -2.81 12.01 -1.50
C TYR A 162 -2.59 13.20 -2.45
N LEU A 163 -3.62 13.61 -3.19
CA LEU A 163 -3.53 14.75 -4.09
C LEU A 163 -3.23 16.03 -3.33
N GLU A 164 -3.86 16.22 -2.17
CA GLU A 164 -3.59 17.37 -1.31
C GLU A 164 -2.16 17.36 -0.76
N LYS A 165 -1.68 16.21 -0.24
CA LYS A 165 -0.27 16.05 0.19
C LYS A 165 0.71 16.41 -0.92
N ARG A 166 0.42 16.00 -2.17
CA ARG A 166 1.27 16.32 -3.31
C ARG A 166 1.23 17.78 -3.69
N ARG A 167 0.06 18.43 -3.65
CA ARG A 167 -0.08 19.86 -3.87
C ARG A 167 0.79 20.65 -2.89
N LEU A 168 0.64 20.38 -1.59
CA LEU A 168 1.43 21.00 -0.53
C LEU A 168 2.95 20.76 -0.68
N SER A 169 3.35 19.53 -1.03
CA SER A 169 4.75 19.21 -1.28
C SER A 169 5.36 19.94 -2.49
N LEU A 170 4.56 20.30 -3.50
CA LEU A 170 5.03 21.08 -4.66
C LEU A 170 5.14 22.57 -4.33
N GLU A 171 4.31 23.06 -3.40
CA GLU A 171 4.32 24.44 -2.89
C GLU A 171 5.44 24.70 -1.87
N GLY A 172 6.28 23.70 -1.59
CA GLY A 172 7.40 23.83 -0.64
C GLY A 172 7.00 23.74 0.83
N VAL A 173 5.75 23.35 1.13
CA VAL A 173 5.32 23.08 2.51
C VAL A 173 5.97 21.77 2.95
N ASN A 174 6.84 21.86 3.96
CA ASN A 174 7.67 20.75 4.42
C ASN A 174 6.82 19.73 5.21
N ILE A 175 6.23 18.76 4.52
CA ILE A 175 5.61 17.58 5.14
C ILE A 175 6.76 16.64 5.55
N SER A 176 7.17 16.74 6.82
CA SER A 176 8.17 15.93 7.56
C SER A 176 9.40 15.40 6.77
N GLU A 177 10.55 16.04 6.99
CA GLU A 177 11.86 15.70 6.40
C GLU A 177 12.55 14.46 7.01
N ASN A 178 11.88 13.30 7.04
CA ASN A 178 12.52 12.02 7.41
C ASN A 178 12.15 10.91 6.43
N ARG A 179 12.45 11.16 5.14
CA ARG A 179 11.94 10.37 4.00
C ARG A 179 12.40 8.90 3.94
N ASN A 180 13.53 8.53 4.57
CA ASN A 180 14.09 7.16 4.48
C ASN A 180 14.66 6.58 5.79
N LYS A 181 14.59 7.25 6.95
CA LYS A 181 15.27 6.75 8.17
C LYS A 181 14.57 5.57 8.85
N GLY A 182 13.25 5.40 8.67
CA GLY A 182 12.46 4.34 9.34
C GLY A 182 12.40 3.01 8.58
N ILE A 183 12.86 2.96 7.33
CA ILE A 183 12.97 1.75 6.53
C ILE A 183 14.47 1.50 6.45
N GLY A 184 15.01 0.60 7.27
CA GLY A 184 16.46 0.35 7.43
C GLY A 184 17.19 0.07 6.11
N LEU A 185 17.53 1.14 5.38
CA LEU A 185 18.31 1.13 4.17
C LEU A 185 19.51 2.05 4.39
N SER A 186 20.66 1.43 4.17
CA SER A 186 21.99 2.01 4.20
C SER A 186 22.09 3.29 3.36
N LYS A 187 23.04 4.14 3.74
CA LYS A 187 23.31 5.49 3.26
C LYS A 187 23.55 5.64 1.73
N GLU A 188 23.38 4.62 0.91
CA GLU A 188 23.89 4.57 -0.47
C GLU A 188 22.94 5.10 -1.57
N ARG A 189 21.66 5.39 -1.27
CA ARG A 189 20.71 5.86 -2.30
C ARG A 189 20.34 7.34 -2.22
N SER A 190 20.98 8.11 -1.35
CA SER A 190 20.83 9.58 -1.28
C SER A 190 21.47 10.33 -2.47
N GLY A 191 22.13 9.61 -3.39
CA GLY A 191 22.90 10.17 -4.49
C GLY A 191 22.17 10.46 -5.81
N LEU A 192 20.94 9.97 -6.04
CA LEU A 192 20.21 10.33 -7.27
C LEU A 192 19.50 11.69 -7.12
N ARG A 193 20.30 12.76 -7.15
CA ARG A 193 19.82 14.11 -7.44
C ARG A 193 19.49 14.22 -8.93
N ARG A 194 18.28 14.72 -9.21
CA ARG A 194 17.80 15.38 -10.45
C ARG A 194 18.74 15.26 -11.66
N PHE A 195 18.40 14.41 -12.62
CA PHE A 195 18.80 14.65 -14.01
C PHE A 195 18.15 15.97 -14.44
N LYS A 196 18.97 16.99 -14.70
CA LYS A 196 18.58 18.16 -15.49
C LYS A 196 18.12 17.64 -16.86
N GLY A 197 17.00 18.17 -17.34
CA GLY A 197 16.41 17.76 -18.61
C GLY A 197 17.40 17.90 -19.75
N ASP A 198 17.45 16.86 -20.58
CA ASP A 198 18.12 16.94 -21.88
C ASP A 198 17.17 17.64 -22.84
N SER A 199 17.50 18.90 -23.13
CA SER A 199 16.96 19.64 -24.26
C SER A 199 17.70 19.21 -25.52
N GLY A 200 16.99 18.65 -26.49
CA GLY A 200 17.46 18.58 -27.88
C GLY A 200 17.44 17.19 -28.48
N ALA A 201 16.36 16.88 -29.17
CA ALA A 201 16.41 16.01 -30.35
C ALA A 201 15.27 16.45 -31.28
N GLU A 202 15.58 17.42 -32.15
CA GLU A 202 14.81 17.65 -33.37
C GLU A 202 15.00 16.42 -34.26
N ILE A 203 13.88 15.85 -34.72
CA ILE A 203 13.86 14.79 -35.72
C ILE A 203 13.45 15.48 -37.03
N THR A 204 14.43 15.65 -37.92
CA THR A 204 14.22 15.79 -39.37
C THR A 204 13.83 14.47 -39.99
#